data_AF-A0A850UYQ0-F1
#
_entry.id   AF-A0A850UYQ0-F1
#
_cell.length_a   1.000
_cell.length_b   1.000
_cell.length_c   1.000
_cell.angle_alpha   90.00
_cell.angle_beta   90.00
_cell.angle_gamma   90.00
#
_symmetry.space_group_name_H-M   'P 1'
#
loop_
_entity.id
_entity.type
_entity.pdbx_description
1 polymer ?
#
loop_
_entity_poly.entity_id
_entity_poly.type
_entity_poly.pdbx_seq_one_letter_code
_entity_poly.pdbx_strand_id
1 'polypeptide(L)'
;HHRMFLEPQERKRNIKALLVKQAKETCSCTPAKIKDCILGFFPILQWLPKYKLREYLLGDIMSGVIVGVLLVPQSIAYSLLAGLEPIYGLYTSFFSSIIYCIFGTSRHISVSIFGVVCLMVGQVVDREVERAGYELGPAVLSALPGPGGLGNGTGNGTGSSTGNGTEPLCDKSCYAMAVAATMTFISGVYQVAMGFFQVGFVSVYLSDSLLSGFVTGASITVLTSQVKYLLGLDLPRSGGVGSLITTWINIFRNIHRTNFCDLITSFLCFLVLIPAKEVNERFKSKL
;
A
#
# COMPACT_ATOMS: atom_id res chain seq x y z
N HIS A 1 -15.08 -11.07 68.42
CA HIS A 1 -13.75 -10.83 69.00
C HIS A 1 -13.19 -12.21 69.38
N HIS A 2 -12.13 -12.76 68.77
CA HIS A 2 -10.77 -12.25 68.87
C HIS A 2 -9.82 -12.90 67.82
N ARG A 3 -9.16 -12.02 67.06
CA ARG A 3 -7.80 -12.09 66.48
C ARG A 3 -7.34 -13.34 65.71
N MET A 4 -7.38 -13.22 64.38
CA MET A 4 -6.43 -13.89 63.48
C MET A 4 -5.00 -13.46 63.82
N PHE A 5 -4.14 -14.44 64.05
CA PHE A 5 -2.70 -14.27 64.19
C PHE A 5 -2.09 -13.95 62.82
N LEU A 6 -1.49 -12.77 62.69
CA LEU A 6 -0.53 -12.45 61.65
C LEU A 6 0.78 -13.19 61.95
N GLU A 7 1.30 -13.94 60.98
CA GLU A 7 2.70 -14.31 60.94
C GLU A 7 3.38 -13.56 59.78
N PRO A 8 4.28 -12.61 60.05
CA PRO A 8 5.14 -12.02 59.05
C PRO A 8 6.56 -12.60 59.18
N GLN A 9 7.11 -13.21 58.12
CA GLN A 9 8.57 -13.20 57.87
C GLN A 9 8.89 -13.58 56.42
N GLU A 10 9.64 -12.69 55.79
CA GLU A 10 10.08 -12.67 54.40
C GLU A 10 10.93 -13.89 54.01
N ARG A 11 10.59 -14.56 52.91
CA ARG A 11 11.60 -15.30 52.14
C ARG A 11 12.13 -14.36 51.05
N LYS A 12 13.24 -13.67 51.34
CA LYS A 12 14.07 -12.95 50.34
C LYS A 12 14.51 -13.94 49.26
N ARG A 13 13.65 -14.16 48.26
CA ARG A 13 13.95 -14.96 47.08
C ARG A 13 14.94 -14.16 46.26
N ASN A 14 16.22 -14.52 46.36
CA ASN A 14 17.34 -13.88 45.68
C ASN A 14 17.00 -13.62 44.20
N ILE A 15 16.56 -12.40 43.89
CA ILE A 15 16.22 -11.94 42.53
C ILE A 15 17.43 -12.15 41.61
N LYS A 16 18.65 -12.00 42.15
CA LYS A 16 19.89 -12.33 41.45
C LYS A 16 19.96 -13.79 40.98
N ALA A 17 19.46 -14.75 41.76
CA ALA A 17 19.44 -16.16 41.36
C ALA A 17 18.38 -16.45 40.29
N LEU A 18 17.24 -15.75 40.32
CA LEU A 18 16.21 -15.82 39.27
C LEU A 18 16.69 -15.15 37.97
N LEU A 19 17.34 -13.99 38.06
CA LEU A 19 17.94 -13.28 36.93
C LEU A 19 19.12 -14.05 36.32
N VAL A 20 19.96 -14.69 37.14
CA VAL A 20 21.05 -15.55 36.63
C VAL A 20 20.50 -16.82 35.99
N LYS A 21 19.37 -17.36 36.49
CA LYS A 21 18.71 -18.52 35.87
C LYS A 21 18.02 -18.14 34.55
N GLN A 22 17.35 -16.98 34.49
CA GLN A 22 16.81 -16.42 33.25
C GLN A 22 17.93 -16.08 32.26
N ALA A 23 19.05 -15.49 32.70
CA ALA A 23 20.19 -15.19 31.84
C ALA A 23 20.85 -16.47 31.30
N LYS A 24 20.96 -17.53 32.12
CA LYS A 24 21.49 -18.83 31.70
C LYS A 24 20.57 -19.56 30.71
N GLU A 25 19.25 -19.40 30.81
CA GLU A 25 18.28 -19.92 29.84
C GLU A 25 18.16 -19.07 28.55
N THR A 26 18.52 -17.80 28.63
CA THR A 26 18.60 -16.87 27.48
C THR A 26 19.92 -17.03 26.72
N CYS A 27 21.01 -17.44 27.39
CA CYS A 27 22.34 -17.64 26.79
C CYS A 27 22.72 -19.10 26.47
N SER A 28 21.83 -20.07 26.61
CA SER A 28 22.07 -21.42 26.10
C SER A 28 21.51 -21.53 24.68
N CYS A 29 22.34 -21.20 23.69
CA CYS A 29 22.09 -21.48 22.27
C CYS A 29 22.16 -22.99 22.02
N THR A 30 21.14 -23.72 22.46
CA THR A 30 20.95 -25.12 22.09
C THR A 30 20.51 -25.16 20.63
N PRO A 31 21.05 -26.06 19.78
CA PRO A 31 20.67 -26.15 18.35
C PRO A 31 19.16 -26.30 18.12
N ALA A 32 18.42 -26.80 19.11
CA ALA A 32 16.96 -26.83 19.13
C ALA A 32 16.32 -25.42 19.11
N LYS A 33 16.81 -24.45 19.90
CA LYS A 33 16.26 -23.08 19.90
C LYS A 33 16.56 -22.31 18.61
N ILE A 34 17.71 -22.57 17.99
CA ILE A 34 18.05 -22.00 16.68
C ILE A 34 17.14 -22.58 15.60
N LYS A 35 16.89 -23.90 15.63
CA LYS A 35 15.93 -24.55 14.74
C LYS A 35 14.51 -24.01 14.92
N ASP A 36 14.06 -23.81 16.15
CA ASP A 36 12.73 -23.24 16.45
C ASP A 36 12.64 -21.76 16.04
N CYS A 37 13.73 -21.00 16.18
CA CYS A 37 13.79 -19.60 15.72
C CYS A 37 13.77 -19.51 14.18
N ILE A 38 14.53 -20.36 13.47
CA ILE A 38 14.52 -20.44 12.00
C ILE A 38 13.15 -20.92 11.48
N LEU A 39 12.56 -21.93 12.13
CA LEU A 39 11.22 -22.40 11.80
C LEU A 39 10.14 -21.38 12.14
N GLY A 40 10.38 -20.50 13.13
CA GLY A 40 9.50 -19.37 13.45
C GLY A 40 9.63 -18.20 12.47
N PHE A 41 10.85 -17.97 11.94
CA PHE A 41 11.12 -16.92 10.96
C PHE A 41 10.68 -17.30 9.53
N PHE A 42 10.80 -18.59 9.17
CA PHE A 42 10.32 -19.17 7.91
C PHE A 42 9.15 -20.14 8.18
N PRO A 43 7.94 -19.63 8.44
CA PRO A 43 6.76 -20.46 8.69
C PRO A 43 6.44 -21.42 7.54
N ILE A 44 6.87 -21.11 6.31
CA ILE A 44 6.75 -22.00 5.15
C ILE A 44 7.31 -23.40 5.40
N LEU A 45 8.42 -23.50 6.11
CA LEU A 45 9.07 -24.78 6.41
C LEU A 45 8.27 -25.63 7.39
N GLN A 46 7.38 -25.04 8.19
CA GLN A 46 6.55 -25.79 9.13
C GLN A 46 5.31 -26.38 8.46
N TRP A 47 4.71 -25.64 7.53
CA TRP A 47 3.43 -26.01 6.94
C TRP A 47 3.56 -26.81 5.65
N LEU A 48 4.58 -26.52 4.83
CA LEU A 48 4.83 -27.19 3.56
C LEU A 48 5.01 -28.71 3.68
N PRO A 49 5.78 -29.26 4.66
CA PRO A 49 5.92 -30.71 4.79
C PRO A 49 4.65 -31.42 5.28
N LYS A 50 3.71 -30.70 5.92
CA LYS A 50 2.41 -31.24 6.38
C LYS A 50 1.32 -31.12 5.31
N TYR A 51 1.65 -30.65 4.11
CA TYR A 51 0.67 -30.37 3.08
C TYR A 51 0.25 -31.64 2.32
N LYS A 52 -1.06 -31.95 2.37
CA LYS A 52 -1.65 -33.05 1.61
C LYS A 52 -1.86 -32.62 0.16
N LEU A 53 -0.84 -32.82 -0.68
CA LEU A 53 -0.85 -32.43 -2.10
C LEU A 53 -2.09 -32.91 -2.85
N ARG A 54 -2.59 -34.12 -2.59
CA ARG A 54 -3.67 -34.69 -3.39
C ARG A 54 -5.06 -34.09 -3.10
N GLU A 55 -5.28 -33.59 -1.89
CA GLU A 55 -6.59 -33.03 -1.47
C GLU A 55 -6.66 -31.53 -1.71
N TYR A 56 -5.59 -30.78 -1.42
CA TYR A 56 -5.63 -29.32 -1.40
C TYR A 56 -5.11 -28.65 -2.69
N LEU A 57 -4.29 -29.33 -3.49
CA LEU A 57 -3.66 -28.73 -4.67
C LEU A 57 -4.68 -28.18 -5.67
N LEU A 58 -5.78 -28.89 -5.92
CA LEU A 58 -6.81 -28.42 -6.86
C LEU A 58 -7.54 -27.17 -6.34
N GLY A 59 -7.84 -27.12 -5.03
CA GLY A 59 -8.48 -25.96 -4.41
C GLY A 59 -7.57 -24.73 -4.43
N ASP A 60 -6.29 -24.91 -4.09
CA ASP A 60 -5.31 -23.82 -4.03
C ASP A 60 -4.96 -23.30 -5.43
N ILE A 61 -4.86 -24.16 -6.44
CA ILE A 61 -4.66 -23.72 -7.84
C ILE A 61 -5.85 -22.90 -8.33
N MET A 62 -7.08 -23.39 -8.13
CA MET A 62 -8.28 -22.67 -8.55
C MET A 62 -8.41 -21.32 -7.82
N SER A 63 -8.17 -21.30 -6.52
CA SER A 63 -8.17 -20.06 -5.72
C SER A 63 -7.08 -19.10 -6.20
N GLY A 64 -5.86 -19.58 -6.45
CA GLY A 64 -4.76 -18.77 -6.96
C GLY A 64 -5.04 -18.15 -8.33
N VAL A 65 -5.64 -18.91 -9.26
CA VAL A 65 -6.04 -18.40 -10.58
C VAL A 65 -7.11 -17.32 -10.44
N ILE A 66 -8.15 -17.55 -9.62
CA ILE A 66 -9.21 -16.57 -9.40
C ILE A 66 -8.64 -15.27 -8.79
N VAL A 67 -7.83 -15.41 -7.73
CA VAL A 67 -7.20 -14.24 -7.07
C VAL A 67 -6.29 -13.51 -8.05
N GLY A 68 -5.49 -14.23 -8.86
CA GLY A 68 -4.61 -13.64 -9.86
C GLY A 68 -5.37 -12.85 -10.93
N VAL A 69 -6.46 -13.40 -11.47
CA VAL A 69 -7.32 -12.72 -12.47
C VAL A 69 -7.94 -11.45 -11.89
N LEU A 70 -8.36 -11.46 -10.62
CA LEU A 70 -8.89 -10.27 -9.94
C LEU A 70 -7.80 -9.22 -9.66
N LEU A 71 -6.57 -9.66 -9.38
CA LEU A 71 -5.47 -8.78 -8.97
C LEU A 71 -4.95 -7.90 -10.11
N VAL A 72 -4.97 -8.40 -11.35
CA VAL A 72 -4.47 -7.68 -12.53
C VAL A 72 -5.18 -6.32 -12.72
N PRO A 73 -6.51 -6.25 -12.93
CA PRO A 73 -7.20 -4.97 -13.10
C PRO A 73 -7.15 -4.12 -11.83
N GLN A 74 -7.21 -4.75 -10.64
CA GLN A 74 -7.14 -4.04 -9.36
C GLN A 74 -5.80 -3.30 -9.19
N SER A 75 -4.68 -3.96 -9.52
CA SER A 75 -3.34 -3.39 -9.39
C SER A 75 -3.08 -2.23 -10.36
N ILE A 76 -3.63 -2.32 -11.59
CA ILE A 76 -3.59 -1.25 -12.59
C ILE A 76 -4.37 -0.03 -12.08
N ALA A 77 -5.59 -0.23 -11.57
CA ALA A 77 -6.39 0.87 -11.03
C ALA A 77 -5.67 1.54 -9.85
N TYR A 78 -5.12 0.76 -8.91
CA TYR A 78 -4.48 1.26 -7.70
C TYR A 78 -3.14 1.97 -7.93
N SER A 79 -2.35 1.56 -8.92
CA SER A 79 -1.13 2.30 -9.31
C SER A 79 -1.46 3.69 -9.89
N LEU A 80 -2.52 3.80 -10.70
CA LEU A 80 -3.02 5.10 -11.19
C LEU A 80 -3.52 6.01 -10.05
N LEU A 81 -4.07 5.43 -8.97
CA LEU A 81 -4.40 6.21 -7.78
C LEU A 81 -3.18 6.72 -7.01
N ALA A 82 -2.05 6.02 -7.10
CA ALA A 82 -0.79 6.45 -6.52
C ALA A 82 -0.02 7.46 -7.39
N GLY A 83 -0.53 7.82 -8.58
CA GLY A 83 0.16 8.68 -9.53
C GLY A 83 1.34 8.00 -10.23
N LEU A 84 1.35 6.66 -10.25
CA LEU A 84 2.42 5.81 -10.78
C LEU A 84 1.94 5.10 -12.06
N GLU A 85 2.87 4.75 -12.95
CA GLU A 85 2.54 3.99 -14.16
C GLU A 85 1.98 2.59 -13.81
N PRO A 86 1.02 2.06 -14.59
CA PRO A 86 0.36 0.78 -14.33
C PRO A 86 1.29 -0.41 -14.10
N ILE A 87 2.45 -0.42 -14.76
CA ILE A 87 3.41 -1.52 -14.72
C ILE A 87 3.96 -1.76 -13.29
N TYR A 88 4.15 -0.70 -12.51
CA TYR A 88 4.67 -0.82 -11.15
C TYR A 88 3.63 -1.39 -10.17
N GLY A 89 2.33 -1.21 -10.47
CA GLY A 89 1.25 -1.89 -9.75
C GLY A 89 1.31 -3.41 -9.91
N LEU A 90 1.55 -3.89 -11.13
CA LEU A 90 1.72 -5.33 -11.37
C LEU A 90 2.98 -5.87 -10.68
N TYR A 91 4.12 -5.18 -10.77
CA TYR A 91 5.35 -5.63 -10.11
C TYR A 91 5.18 -5.75 -8.60
N THR A 92 4.61 -4.72 -7.96
CA THR A 92 4.41 -4.71 -6.51
C THR A 92 3.49 -5.86 -6.08
N SER A 93 2.39 -6.09 -6.81
CA SER A 93 1.43 -7.16 -6.49
C SER A 93 2.02 -8.56 -6.66
N PHE A 94 2.81 -8.77 -7.71
CA PHE A 94 3.48 -10.05 -7.98
C PHE A 94 4.54 -10.37 -6.92
N PHE A 95 5.47 -9.45 -6.68
CA PHE A 95 6.56 -9.69 -5.73
C PHE A 95 6.07 -9.74 -4.28
N SER A 96 5.10 -8.91 -3.89
CA SER A 96 4.49 -8.94 -2.55
C SER A 96 3.88 -10.31 -2.24
N SER A 97 3.18 -10.92 -3.21
CA SER A 97 2.55 -12.23 -3.01
C SER A 97 3.57 -13.34 -2.78
N ILE A 98 4.70 -13.32 -3.51
CA ILE A 98 5.79 -14.30 -3.33
C ILE A 98 6.47 -14.12 -1.97
N ILE A 99 6.79 -12.88 -1.61
CA ILE A 99 7.44 -12.57 -0.33
C ILE A 99 6.53 -12.99 0.83
N TYR A 100 5.23 -12.69 0.75
CA TYR A 100 4.27 -13.08 1.78
C TYR A 100 4.13 -14.60 1.89
N CYS A 101 4.22 -15.36 0.78
CA CYS A 101 4.18 -16.83 0.84
C CYS A 101 5.32 -17.43 1.68
N ILE A 102 6.53 -16.83 1.62
CA ILE A 102 7.72 -17.33 2.31
C ILE A 102 7.70 -16.97 3.80
N PHE A 103 7.34 -15.73 4.12
CA PHE A 103 7.42 -15.17 5.49
C PHE A 103 6.07 -15.12 6.23
N GLY A 104 4.97 -15.39 5.53
CA GLY A 104 3.61 -15.25 6.04
C GLY A 104 3.24 -16.35 7.02
N THR A 105 2.63 -15.95 8.14
CA THR A 105 2.17 -16.85 9.19
C THR A 105 0.79 -17.45 8.92
N SER A 106 0.01 -16.87 8.00
CA SER A 106 -1.34 -17.32 7.66
C SER A 106 -1.42 -17.81 6.20
N ARG A 107 -2.05 -18.96 6.00
CA ARG A 107 -2.17 -19.65 4.70
C ARG A 107 -3.27 -19.11 3.79
N HIS A 108 -4.29 -18.47 4.37
CA HIS A 108 -5.51 -18.08 3.62
C HIS A 108 -5.55 -16.59 3.26
N ILE A 109 -4.63 -15.80 3.82
CA ILE A 109 -4.54 -14.38 3.50
C ILE A 109 -3.53 -14.18 2.37
N SER A 110 -3.92 -13.41 1.37
CA SER A 110 -3.03 -12.93 0.32
C SER A 110 -2.81 -11.45 0.52
N VAL A 111 -1.54 -11.04 0.63
CA VAL A 111 -1.17 -9.63 0.84
C VAL A 111 -0.76 -9.01 -0.49
N SER A 112 -1.45 -7.94 -0.86
CA SER A 112 -1.25 -7.19 -2.09
C SER A 112 -1.56 -5.71 -1.88
N ILE A 113 -1.65 -4.96 -2.98
CA ILE A 113 -1.90 -3.52 -2.96
C ILE A 113 -3.29 -3.20 -2.40
N PHE A 114 -3.36 -2.22 -1.51
CA PHE A 114 -4.60 -1.69 -0.95
C PHE A 114 -4.84 -0.25 -1.39
N GLY A 115 -6.09 0.08 -1.77
CA GLY A 115 -6.43 1.38 -2.35
C GLY A 115 -6.14 2.57 -1.44
N VAL A 116 -6.31 2.42 -0.12
CA VAL A 116 -6.04 3.49 0.85
C VAL A 116 -4.54 3.79 0.94
N VAL A 117 -3.70 2.75 0.93
CA VAL A 117 -2.23 2.92 0.95
C VAL A 117 -1.78 3.63 -0.34
N CYS A 118 -2.38 3.29 -1.48
CA CYS A 118 -2.08 3.95 -2.75
C CYS A 118 -2.44 5.43 -2.74
N LEU A 119 -3.58 5.80 -2.15
CA LEU A 119 -3.92 7.21 -1.98
C LEU A 119 -2.94 7.94 -1.08
N MET A 120 -2.53 7.33 0.03
CA MET A 120 -1.56 7.95 0.94
C MET A 120 -0.20 8.17 0.27
N VAL A 121 0.28 7.18 -0.50
CA VAL A 121 1.49 7.32 -1.31
C VAL A 121 1.30 8.40 -2.38
N GLY A 122 0.20 8.37 -3.13
CA GLY A 122 -0.09 9.35 -4.18
C GLY A 122 -0.12 10.79 -3.69
N GLN A 123 -0.70 11.05 -2.51
CA GLN A 123 -0.69 12.40 -1.91
C GLN A 123 0.73 12.91 -1.62
N VAL A 124 1.66 12.03 -1.24
CA VAL A 124 3.04 12.43 -0.99
C VAL A 124 3.82 12.54 -2.29
N VAL A 125 3.62 11.61 -3.22
CA VAL A 125 4.23 11.67 -4.56
C VAL A 125 3.84 12.97 -5.26
N ASP A 126 2.54 13.30 -5.33
CA ASP A 126 2.06 14.55 -5.92
C ASP A 126 2.70 15.77 -5.27
N ARG A 127 2.77 15.79 -3.92
CA ARG A 127 3.40 16.89 -3.17
C ARG A 127 4.88 17.05 -3.48
N GLU A 128 5.64 15.96 -3.56
CA GLU A 128 7.09 16.03 -3.83
C GLU A 128 7.38 16.32 -5.31
N VAL A 129 6.54 15.84 -6.22
CA VAL A 129 6.62 16.17 -7.66
C VAL A 129 6.34 17.66 -7.90
N GLU A 130 5.34 18.21 -7.22
CA GLU A 130 5.02 19.65 -7.25
C GLU A 130 6.18 20.48 -6.67
N ARG A 131 6.75 20.06 -5.54
CA ARG A 131 7.93 20.70 -4.94
C ARG A 131 9.18 20.69 -5.82
N ALA A 132 9.37 19.61 -6.59
CA ALA A 132 10.47 19.48 -7.54
C ALA A 132 10.26 20.33 -8.81
N GLY A 133 9.09 20.98 -8.97
CA GLY A 133 8.83 21.91 -10.06
C GLY A 133 8.52 21.25 -11.41
N TYR A 134 8.18 19.95 -11.43
CA TYR A 134 7.79 19.26 -12.67
C TYR A 134 6.48 19.78 -13.30
N GLU A 135 5.64 20.50 -12.54
CA GLU A 135 4.44 21.18 -13.05
C GLU A 135 4.73 22.57 -13.66
N LEU A 136 5.97 23.06 -13.53
CA LEU A 136 6.39 24.31 -14.15
C LEU A 136 6.69 24.04 -15.62
N GLY A 137 5.69 24.30 -16.48
CA GLY A 137 5.85 24.14 -17.92
C GLY A 137 7.12 24.84 -18.47
N PRO A 138 7.65 24.40 -19.63
CA PRO A 138 8.92 24.90 -20.19
C PRO A 138 8.97 26.43 -20.40
N ALA A 139 7.82 27.11 -20.36
CA ALA A 139 7.69 28.56 -20.41
C ALA A 139 8.16 29.30 -19.14
N VAL A 140 8.25 28.65 -17.98
CA VAL A 140 8.73 29.30 -16.74
C VAL A 140 10.20 28.98 -16.46
N LEU A 141 10.69 27.81 -16.90
CA LEU A 141 12.13 27.51 -16.88
C LEU A 141 12.92 28.47 -17.80
N SER A 142 12.26 29.03 -18.81
CA SER A 142 12.77 30.11 -19.66
C SER A 142 12.57 31.53 -19.08
N ALA A 143 11.88 31.66 -17.94
CA ALA A 143 11.58 32.93 -17.27
C ALA A 143 12.38 33.14 -15.96
N LEU A 144 13.19 32.17 -15.51
CA LEU A 144 14.14 32.41 -14.42
C LEU A 144 15.35 33.22 -14.93
N PRO A 145 15.69 34.37 -14.30
CA PRO A 145 16.86 35.16 -14.67
C PRO A 145 18.13 34.50 -14.12
N GLY A 146 18.59 33.44 -14.78
CA GLY A 146 19.97 32.94 -14.67
C GLY A 146 20.90 33.70 -15.63
N PRO A 147 22.20 33.83 -15.32
CA PRO A 147 23.14 34.58 -16.15
C PRO A 147 23.49 33.75 -17.40
N GLY A 148 22.64 33.83 -18.42
CA GLY A 148 22.80 33.04 -19.64
C GLY A 148 21.76 33.40 -20.70
N GLY A 149 21.50 34.69 -20.90
CA GLY A 149 20.70 35.15 -22.01
C GLY A 149 21.46 34.99 -23.33
N LEU A 150 20.95 34.16 -24.23
CA LEU A 150 21.13 34.33 -25.67
C LEU A 150 19.79 34.12 -26.37
N GLY A 151 19.33 35.17 -27.04
CA GLY A 151 18.09 35.16 -27.79
C GLY A 151 18.22 34.63 -29.23
N ASN A 152 17.04 34.45 -29.80
CA ASN A 152 16.65 34.53 -31.21
C ASN A 152 17.09 33.41 -32.18
N GLY A 153 16.11 32.85 -32.89
CA GLY A 153 16.33 31.95 -34.03
C GLY A 153 15.05 31.30 -34.54
N THR A 154 14.28 32.02 -35.35
CA THR A 154 13.30 31.43 -36.27
C THR A 154 14.02 30.54 -37.28
N GLY A 155 13.85 29.23 -37.18
CA GLY A 155 14.47 28.25 -38.08
C GLY A 155 13.59 27.01 -38.22
N ASN A 156 12.94 26.89 -39.38
CA ASN A 156 12.24 25.70 -39.81
C ASN A 156 13.31 24.64 -40.18
N GLY A 157 13.47 23.61 -39.37
CA GLY A 157 14.49 22.58 -39.59
C GLY A 157 14.26 21.36 -38.71
N THR A 158 13.91 20.24 -39.33
CA THR A 158 14.03 18.90 -38.77
C THR A 158 15.50 18.60 -38.48
N GLY A 159 15.91 18.82 -37.24
CA GLY A 159 17.23 18.45 -36.72
C GLY A 159 17.06 17.94 -35.30
N SER A 160 17.52 16.72 -35.05
CA SER A 160 17.65 16.16 -33.71
C SER A 160 18.54 17.10 -32.88
N SER A 161 17.92 17.85 -31.98
CA SER A 161 18.62 18.73 -31.06
C SER A 161 19.27 17.90 -29.96
N THR A 162 20.52 17.53 -30.15
CA THR A 162 21.46 17.21 -29.07
C THR A 162 21.82 18.55 -28.40
N GLY A 163 20.95 19.02 -27.52
CA GLY A 163 21.15 20.25 -26.75
C GLY A 163 21.82 19.93 -25.42
N ASN A 164 23.00 20.51 -25.18
CA ASN A 164 23.57 20.70 -23.84
C ASN A 164 22.72 21.69 -23.03
N GLY A 165 21.52 21.25 -22.65
CA GLY A 165 20.79 21.77 -21.49
C GLY A 165 20.88 20.72 -20.39
N THR A 166 20.85 21.12 -19.14
CA THR A 166 20.57 20.22 -18.01
C THR A 166 19.19 19.60 -18.21
N GLU A 167 19.10 18.57 -19.03
CA GLU A 167 18.00 17.62 -19.03
C GLU A 167 17.86 17.12 -17.59
N PRO A 168 16.66 17.13 -17.00
CA PRO A 168 16.47 16.54 -15.69
C PRO A 168 16.99 15.10 -15.75
N LEU A 169 17.85 14.72 -14.79
CA LEU A 169 18.45 13.38 -14.68
C LEU A 169 17.41 12.21 -14.66
N CYS A 170 16.12 12.53 -14.60
CA CYS A 170 15.00 11.63 -14.36
C CYS A 170 13.69 12.33 -14.78
N ASP A 171 12.87 11.68 -15.63
CA ASP A 171 11.54 12.17 -16.02
C ASP A 171 10.55 12.17 -14.84
N LYS A 172 9.39 12.85 -14.96
CA LYS A 172 8.34 12.92 -13.92
C LYS A 172 7.98 11.54 -13.38
N SER A 173 7.82 10.55 -14.26
CA SER A 173 7.53 9.15 -13.90
C SER A 173 8.66 8.52 -13.09
N CYS A 174 9.91 8.70 -13.51
CA CYS A 174 11.10 8.21 -12.82
C CYS A 174 11.21 8.83 -11.41
N TYR A 175 10.96 10.13 -11.28
CA TYR A 175 11.03 10.83 -10.01
C TYR A 175 9.92 10.39 -9.06
N ALA A 176 8.69 10.25 -9.57
CA ALA A 176 7.55 9.73 -8.83
C ALA A 176 7.83 8.32 -8.28
N MET A 177 8.46 7.43 -9.07
CA MET A 177 8.88 6.11 -8.60
C MET A 177 9.96 6.19 -7.52
N ALA A 178 10.94 7.09 -7.66
CA ALA A 178 11.98 7.27 -6.65
C ALA A 178 11.40 7.72 -5.30
N VAL A 179 10.44 8.65 -5.33
CA VAL A 179 9.71 9.07 -4.12
C VAL A 179 8.92 7.91 -3.52
N ALA A 180 8.14 7.19 -4.33
CA ALA A 180 7.37 6.03 -3.85
C ALA A 180 8.27 4.92 -3.27
N ALA A 181 9.42 4.65 -3.90
CA ALA A 181 10.37 3.64 -3.46
C ALA A 181 11.03 4.01 -2.13
N THR A 182 11.45 5.26 -1.96
CA THR A 182 12.04 5.75 -0.70
C THR A 182 11.02 5.72 0.44
N MET A 183 9.76 6.10 0.19
CA MET A 183 8.67 5.97 1.17
C MET A 183 8.43 4.51 1.56
N THR A 184 8.41 3.60 0.58
CA THR A 184 8.19 2.17 0.82
C THR A 184 9.34 1.57 1.63
N PHE A 185 10.59 1.95 1.30
CA PHE A 185 11.77 1.52 2.04
C PHE A 185 11.73 2.00 3.49
N ILE A 186 11.41 3.28 3.72
CA ILE A 186 11.27 3.85 5.06
C ILE A 186 10.14 3.16 5.84
N SER A 187 9.00 2.92 5.20
CA SER A 187 7.90 2.14 5.79
C SER A 187 8.34 0.75 6.21
N GLY A 188 9.13 0.06 5.37
CA GLY A 188 9.69 -1.25 5.68
C GLY A 188 10.63 -1.21 6.90
N VAL A 189 11.52 -0.22 6.98
CA VAL A 189 12.38 -0.02 8.15
C VAL A 189 11.56 0.22 9.41
N TYR A 190 10.52 1.05 9.35
CA TYR A 190 9.61 1.27 10.48
C TYR A 190 8.83 0.01 10.87
N GLN A 191 8.37 -0.80 9.91
CA GLN A 191 7.71 -2.07 10.19
C GLN A 191 8.63 -3.07 10.91
N VAL A 192 9.90 -3.17 10.46
CA VAL A 192 10.92 -4.00 11.13
C VAL A 192 11.23 -3.48 12.52
N ALA A 193 11.39 -2.17 12.69
CA ALA A 193 11.62 -1.55 13.99
C ALA A 193 10.44 -1.79 14.95
N MET A 194 9.20 -1.60 14.50
CA MET A 194 8.00 -1.89 15.29
C MET A 194 7.87 -3.38 15.63
N GLY A 195 8.27 -4.27 14.73
CA GLY A 195 8.35 -5.70 14.97
C GLY A 195 9.38 -6.06 16.05
N PHE A 196 10.55 -5.43 16.02
CA PHE A 196 11.60 -5.61 17.04
C PHE A 196 11.14 -5.13 18.42
N PHE A 197 10.48 -3.97 18.49
CA PHE A 197 9.89 -3.44 19.72
C PHE A 197 8.59 -4.15 20.13
N GLN A 198 8.15 -5.18 19.39
CA GLN A 198 6.91 -5.94 19.63
C GLN A 198 5.67 -5.07 19.81
N VAL A 199 5.63 -3.92 19.12
CA VAL A 199 4.48 -2.98 19.18
C VAL A 199 3.23 -3.60 18.54
N GLY A 200 3.33 -4.76 17.91
CA GLY A 200 2.19 -5.56 17.44
C GLY A 200 1.13 -5.83 18.51
N PHE A 201 1.51 -5.86 19.80
CA PHE A 201 0.56 -5.92 20.91
C PHE A 201 -0.39 -4.72 20.95
N VAL A 202 0.07 -3.52 20.59
CA VAL A 202 -0.76 -2.29 20.53
C VAL A 202 -1.82 -2.40 19.44
N SER A 203 -1.53 -3.08 18.34
CA SER A 203 -2.53 -3.33 17.28
C SER A 203 -3.71 -4.17 17.78
N VAL A 204 -3.52 -5.00 18.81
CA VAL A 204 -4.58 -5.82 19.42
C VAL A 204 -5.50 -4.96 20.30
N TYR A 205 -5.05 -3.80 20.76
CA TYR A 205 -5.87 -2.86 21.56
C TYR A 205 -6.64 -1.84 20.72
N LEU A 206 -6.40 -1.80 19.41
CA LEU A 206 -7.18 -0.95 18.53
C LEU A 206 -8.61 -1.49 18.50
N SER A 207 -9.58 -0.67 18.90
CA SER A 207 -10.98 -1.12 18.95
C SER A 207 -11.50 -1.39 17.55
N ASP A 208 -12.33 -2.41 17.40
CA ASP A 208 -13.01 -2.73 16.14
C ASP A 208 -13.81 -1.51 15.62
N SER A 209 -14.35 -0.69 16.53
CA SER A 209 -15.04 0.55 16.19
C SER A 209 -14.12 1.59 15.53
N LEU A 210 -12.87 1.72 16.00
CA LEU A 210 -11.89 2.63 15.40
C LEU A 210 -11.48 2.13 14.02
N LEU A 211 -11.18 0.83 13.88
CA LEU A 211 -10.81 0.23 12.60
C LEU A 211 -11.96 0.35 11.58
N SER A 212 -13.19 0.04 11.98
CA SER A 212 -14.38 0.16 11.13
C SER A 212 -14.63 1.60 10.70
N GLY A 213 -14.51 2.58 11.62
CA GLY A 213 -14.62 4.00 11.30
C GLY A 213 -13.55 4.47 10.31
N PHE A 214 -12.29 4.06 10.53
CA PHE A 214 -11.18 4.36 9.63
C PHE A 214 -11.41 3.78 8.23
N VAL A 215 -11.76 2.49 8.13
CA VAL A 215 -12.01 1.82 6.84
C VAL A 215 -13.19 2.44 6.10
N THR A 216 -14.24 2.85 6.81
CA THR A 216 -15.41 3.53 6.21
C THR A 216 -15.01 4.91 5.64
N GLY A 217 -14.29 5.73 6.42
CA GLY A 217 -13.82 7.04 5.95
C GLY A 217 -12.83 6.92 4.79
N ALA A 218 -11.93 5.95 4.85
CA ALA A 218 -10.99 5.67 3.79
C ALA A 218 -11.69 5.18 2.51
N SER A 219 -12.75 4.37 2.64
CA SER A 219 -13.58 3.93 1.50
C SER A 219 -14.27 5.10 0.80
N ILE A 220 -14.81 6.08 1.55
CA ILE A 220 -15.40 7.30 0.97
C ILE A 220 -14.34 8.13 0.22
N THR A 221 -13.11 8.19 0.75
CA THR A 221 -11.99 8.90 0.13
C THR A 221 -11.55 8.23 -1.16
N VAL A 222 -11.47 6.89 -1.18
CA VAL A 222 -11.21 6.09 -2.38
C VAL A 222 -12.31 6.30 -3.40
N LEU A 223 -13.58 6.19 -3.01
CA LEU A 223 -14.71 6.41 -3.91
C LEU A 223 -14.65 7.80 -4.55
N THR A 224 -14.40 8.84 -3.76
CA THR A 224 -14.30 10.21 -4.29
C THR A 224 -13.16 10.35 -5.30
N SER A 225 -12.03 9.68 -5.08
CA SER A 225 -10.91 9.69 -6.02
C SER A 225 -11.23 8.95 -7.32
N GLN A 226 -12.06 7.90 -7.25
CA GLN A 226 -12.48 7.10 -8.40
C GLN A 226 -13.58 7.77 -9.25
N VAL A 227 -14.43 8.60 -8.63
CA VAL A 227 -15.51 9.32 -9.34
C VAL A 227 -14.95 10.20 -10.47
N LYS A 228 -13.74 10.75 -10.32
CA LYS A 228 -13.09 11.54 -11.39
C LYS A 228 -12.86 10.73 -12.67
N TYR A 229 -12.32 9.51 -12.51
CA TYR A 229 -12.10 8.59 -13.63
C TYR A 229 -13.41 8.09 -14.22
N LEU A 230 -14.44 7.89 -13.39
CA LEU A 230 -15.78 7.49 -13.83
C LEU A 230 -16.46 8.54 -14.72
N LEU A 231 -16.26 9.83 -14.41
CA LEU A 231 -16.81 10.95 -15.17
C LEU A 231 -15.90 11.38 -16.33
N GLY A 232 -14.71 10.79 -16.48
CA GLY A 232 -13.73 11.21 -17.49
C GLY A 232 -13.28 12.66 -17.32
N LEU A 233 -13.15 13.14 -16.07
CA LEU A 233 -12.74 14.51 -15.77
C LEU A 233 -11.25 14.55 -15.36
N ASP A 234 -10.43 15.21 -16.18
CA ASP A 234 -9.05 15.54 -15.83
C ASP A 234 -9.02 16.71 -14.83
N LEU A 235 -9.03 16.36 -13.54
CA LEU A 235 -8.95 17.32 -12.44
C LEU A 235 -7.65 17.09 -11.67
N PRO A 236 -6.83 18.14 -11.46
CA PRO A 236 -5.65 18.01 -10.61
C PRO A 236 -6.06 17.50 -9.22
N ARG A 237 -5.21 16.67 -8.61
CA ARG A 237 -5.43 16.19 -7.24
C ARG A 237 -5.26 17.38 -6.29
N SER A 238 -6.35 17.81 -5.66
CA SER A 238 -6.28 18.81 -4.58
C SER A 238 -5.68 18.16 -3.34
N GLY A 239 -4.52 18.65 -2.89
CA GLY A 239 -3.92 18.29 -1.60
C GLY A 239 -4.46 19.16 -0.46
N GLY A 240 -4.34 18.67 0.78
CA GLY A 240 -4.60 19.45 2.00
C GLY A 240 -5.82 19.02 2.84
N VAL A 241 -5.98 19.65 4.00
CA VAL A 241 -7.09 19.40 4.93
C VAL A 241 -8.37 19.95 4.31
N GLY A 242 -9.35 19.08 4.04
CA GLY A 242 -10.56 19.43 3.29
C GLY A 242 -10.49 19.18 1.78
N SER A 243 -9.46 18.48 1.30
CA SER A 243 -9.32 18.06 -0.11
C SER A 243 -10.53 17.30 -0.66
N LEU A 244 -11.22 16.53 0.19
CA LEU A 244 -12.44 15.80 -0.16
C LEU A 244 -13.57 16.75 -0.60
N ILE A 245 -13.85 17.77 0.21
CA ILE A 245 -14.94 18.72 -0.04
C ILE A 245 -14.62 19.58 -1.27
N THR A 246 -13.39 20.08 -1.37
CA THR A 246 -12.92 20.87 -2.53
C THR A 246 -12.96 20.05 -3.81
N THR A 247 -12.61 18.76 -3.75
CA THR A 247 -12.74 17.84 -4.88
C THR A 247 -14.19 17.70 -5.33
N TRP A 248 -15.13 17.49 -4.42
CA TRP A 248 -16.56 17.40 -4.76
C TRP A 248 -17.10 18.69 -5.36
N ILE A 249 -16.75 19.85 -4.80
CA ILE A 249 -17.12 21.16 -5.35
C ILE A 249 -16.60 21.31 -6.79
N ASN A 250 -15.34 20.94 -7.03
CA ASN A 250 -14.73 21.00 -8.36
C ASN A 250 -15.41 20.04 -9.36
N ILE A 251 -15.78 18.83 -8.93
CA ILE A 251 -16.52 17.86 -9.75
C ILE A 251 -17.87 18.44 -10.16
N PHE A 252 -18.66 18.95 -9.21
CA PHE A 252 -19.97 19.52 -9.51
C PHE A 252 -19.89 20.75 -10.42
N ARG A 253 -18.84 21.57 -10.28
CA ARG A 253 -18.62 22.73 -11.15
C ARG A 253 -18.24 22.34 -12.57
N ASN A 254 -17.47 21.27 -12.75
CA ASN A 254 -17.01 20.79 -14.06
C ASN A 254 -17.88 19.68 -14.67
N ILE A 255 -19.02 19.34 -14.06
CA ILE A 255 -19.88 18.23 -14.51
C ILE A 255 -20.33 18.35 -15.97
N HIS A 256 -20.41 19.56 -16.51
CA HIS A 256 -20.80 19.79 -17.90
C HIS A 256 -19.70 19.45 -18.92
N ARG A 257 -18.44 19.30 -18.49
CA ARG A 257 -17.29 18.93 -19.33
C ARG A 257 -16.99 17.42 -19.33
N THR A 258 -17.87 16.63 -18.73
CA THR A 258 -17.77 15.17 -18.62
C THR A 258 -17.71 14.52 -20.01
N ASN A 259 -16.83 13.52 -20.17
CA ASN A 259 -16.80 12.70 -21.36
C ASN A 259 -17.98 11.70 -21.35
N PHE A 260 -18.91 11.86 -22.29
CA PHE A 260 -20.08 10.99 -22.40
C PHE A 260 -19.72 9.51 -22.65
N CYS A 261 -18.63 9.24 -23.38
CA CYS A 261 -18.20 7.88 -23.65
C CYS A 261 -17.78 7.16 -22.35
N ASP A 262 -16.93 7.80 -21.54
CA ASP A 262 -16.45 7.25 -20.26
C ASP A 262 -17.63 7.03 -19.30
N LEU A 263 -18.56 8.01 -19.23
CA LEU A 263 -19.75 7.91 -18.39
C LEU A 263 -20.65 6.72 -18.79
N ILE A 264 -20.92 6.53 -20.09
CA ILE A 264 -21.72 5.40 -20.58
C ILE A 264 -21.03 4.07 -20.27
N THR A 265 -19.72 3.97 -20.53
CA THR A 265 -18.97 2.74 -20.25
C THR A 265 -18.97 2.39 -18.77
N SER A 266 -18.75 3.37 -17.88
CA SER A 266 -18.78 3.11 -16.44
C SER A 266 -20.17 2.73 -15.94
N PHE A 267 -21.23 3.35 -16.47
CA PHE A 267 -22.59 2.99 -16.13
C PHE A 267 -22.90 1.55 -16.55
N LEU A 268 -22.52 1.16 -17.78
CA LEU A 268 -22.70 -0.20 -18.28
C LEU A 268 -21.90 -1.21 -17.44
N CYS A 269 -20.66 -0.89 -17.07
CA CYS A 269 -19.84 -1.74 -16.20
C CYS A 269 -20.50 -1.96 -14.84
N PHE A 270 -21.04 -0.91 -14.20
CA PHE A 270 -21.76 -1.08 -12.94
C PHE A 270 -23.05 -1.87 -13.09
N LEU A 271 -23.80 -1.65 -14.16
CA LEU A 271 -25.03 -2.37 -14.47
C LEU A 271 -24.76 -3.86 -14.67
N VAL A 272 -23.61 -4.25 -15.23
CA VAL A 272 -23.25 -5.67 -15.39
C VAL A 272 -22.67 -6.27 -14.10
N LEU A 273 -21.73 -5.58 -13.45
CA LEU A 273 -20.97 -6.14 -12.33
C LEU A 273 -21.79 -6.26 -11.04
N ILE A 274 -22.64 -5.29 -10.72
CA ILE A 274 -23.43 -5.31 -9.46
C ILE A 274 -24.41 -6.49 -9.47
N PRO A 275 -25.25 -6.69 -10.50
CA PRO A 275 -26.15 -7.83 -10.56
C PRO A 275 -25.39 -9.15 -10.66
N ALA A 276 -24.29 -9.23 -11.43
CA ALA A 276 -23.50 -10.46 -11.50
C ALA A 276 -22.99 -10.88 -10.11
N LYS A 277 -22.54 -9.92 -9.30
CA LYS A 277 -22.11 -10.16 -7.92
C LYS A 277 -23.28 -10.57 -7.02
N GLU A 278 -24.40 -9.85 -7.07
CA GLU A 278 -25.58 -10.16 -6.26
C GLU A 278 -26.14 -11.55 -6.60
N VAL A 279 -26.22 -11.89 -7.89
CA VAL A 279 -26.64 -13.21 -8.37
C VAL A 279 -25.67 -14.28 -7.86
N ASN A 280 -24.35 -14.08 -7.96
CA ASN A 280 -23.37 -15.03 -7.46
C ASN A 280 -23.52 -15.28 -5.95
N GLU A 281 -23.73 -14.24 -5.14
CA GLU A 281 -23.98 -14.38 -3.69
C GLU A 281 -25.31 -15.10 -3.40
N ARG A 282 -26.37 -14.77 -4.16
CA ARG A 282 -27.68 -15.44 -4.04
C ARG A 282 -27.60 -16.94 -4.36
N PHE A 283 -26.92 -17.32 -5.44
CA PHE A 283 -26.76 -18.73 -5.80
C PHE A 283 -25.82 -19.47 -4.86
N LYS A 284 -24.76 -18.83 -4.37
CA LYS A 284 -23.89 -19.39 -3.33
C LYS A 284 -24.63 -19.69 -2.04
N SER A 285 -25.64 -18.89 -1.67
CA SER A 285 -26.49 -19.18 -0.50
C SER A 285 -27.41 -20.39 -0.65
N LYS A 286 -27.60 -20.91 -1.88
CA LYS A 286 -28.43 -22.07 -2.19
C LYS A 286 -27.65 -23.37 -2.44
N LEU A 287 -26.33 -23.31 -2.49
CA LEU A 287 -25.41 -24.41 -2.82
C LEU A 287 -24.68 -24.88 -1.55
#